data_AF-A0A950MIZ9-F1
#
_entry.id   AF-A0A950MIZ9-F1
#
_cell.length_a   1.000
_cell.length_b   1.000
_cell.length_c   1.000
_cell.angle_alpha   90.00
_cell.angle_beta   90.00
_cell.angle_gamma   90.00
#
_symmetry.space_group_name_H-M   'P 1'
#
loop_
_entity.id
_entity.type
_entity.pdbx_description
1 polymer ?
#
loop_
_entity_poly.entity_id
_entity_poly.type
_entity_poly.pdbx_seq_one_letter_code
_entity_poly.pdbx_strand_id
1 'polypeptide(L)' 'MGWLESAKLNLFEALVNACDRAASRRREEATHLATGRRGERAAYFYLRRRGFVIVARGWRLGMVRGDLDLIAW' A
#
# COMPACT_ATOMS: atom_id res chain seq x y z
N MET A 1 -2.15 -25.03 0.30
CA MET A 1 -3.13 -24.02 -0.17
C MET A 1 -2.61 -22.56 -0.14
N GLY A 2 -1.36 -22.25 0.24
CA GLY A 2 -0.87 -20.84 0.28
C GLY A 2 -0.34 -20.25 -1.03
N TRP A 3 -0.06 -21.11 -2.04
CA TRP A 3 0.53 -20.67 -3.30
C TRP A 3 -0.45 -19.89 -4.20
N LEU A 4 -1.71 -20.32 -4.24
CA LEU A 4 -2.79 -19.64 -4.98
C LEU A 4 -3.08 -18.24 -4.42
N GLU A 5 -3.06 -18.08 -3.10
CA GLU A 5 -3.23 -16.76 -2.46
C GLU A 5 -2.06 -15.83 -2.76
N SER A 6 -0.83 -16.37 -2.71
CA SER A 6 0.37 -15.62 -3.06
C SER A 6 0.37 -15.18 -4.53
N ALA A 7 -0.04 -16.06 -5.45
CA ALA A 7 -0.18 -15.73 -6.88
C ALA A 7 -1.24 -14.65 -7.13
N LYS A 8 -2.40 -14.74 -6.48
CA LYS A 8 -3.45 -13.71 -6.54
C LYS A 8 -2.95 -12.36 -6.01
N LEU A 9 -2.23 -12.36 -4.89
CA LEU A 9 -1.66 -11.12 -4.32
C LEU A 9 -0.63 -10.48 -5.25
N ASN A 10 0.22 -11.27 -5.91
CA ASN A 10 1.21 -10.75 -6.85
C ASN A 10 0.55 -10.15 -8.10
N LEU A 11 -0.50 -10.80 -8.63
CA LEU A 11 -1.27 -10.23 -9.74
C LEU A 11 -1.96 -8.93 -9.31
N PHE A 12 -2.56 -8.91 -8.12
CA PHE A 12 -3.21 -7.70 -7.60
C PHE A 12 -2.20 -6.55 -7.41
N GLU A 13 -1.03 -6.84 -6.87
CA GLU A 13 0.06 -5.85 -6.75
C GLU A 13 0.50 -5.30 -8.11
N ALA A 14 0.68 -6.19 -9.10
CA ALA A 14 1.06 -5.79 -10.46
C ALA A 14 0.00 -4.87 -11.09
N LEU A 15 -1.29 -5.19 -10.93
CA LEU A 15 -2.39 -4.37 -11.44
C LEU A 15 -2.43 -2.99 -10.76
N VAL A 16 -2.34 -2.94 -9.43
CA VAL A 16 -2.32 -1.66 -8.69
C VAL A 16 -1.13 -0.81 -9.13
N ASN A 17 0.05 -1.41 -9.30
CA ASN A 17 1.24 -0.70 -9.77
C ASN A 17 1.12 -0.23 -11.23
N ALA A 18 0.40 -0.95 -12.10
CA ALA A 18 0.12 -0.48 -13.45
C ALA A 18 -0.84 0.71 -13.46
N CYS A 19 -1.93 0.64 -12.69
CA CYS A 19 -2.89 1.74 -12.55
C CYS A 19 -2.22 3.00 -11.96
N ASP A 20 -1.40 2.84 -10.92
CA ASP A 20 -0.70 3.96 -10.31
C ASP A 20 0.29 4.62 -11.26
N ARG A 21 1.06 3.84 -12.04
CA ARG A 21 1.94 4.38 -13.08
C ARG A 21 1.18 5.13 -14.18
N ALA A 22 -0.03 4.69 -14.52
CA ALA A 22 -0.88 5.38 -15.49
C ALA A 22 -1.41 6.71 -14.90
N ALA A 23 -1.84 6.69 -13.63
CA ALA A 23 -2.36 7.86 -12.93
C ALA A 23 -1.28 8.90 -12.59
N SER A 24 -0.06 8.45 -12.25
CA SER A 24 1.05 9.33 -11.88
C SER A 24 1.50 10.22 -13.04
N ARG A 25 1.29 9.80 -14.29
CA ARG A 25 1.55 10.64 -15.47
C ARG A 25 0.70 11.92 -15.52
N ARG A 26 -0.40 11.96 -14.76
CA ARG A 26 -1.33 13.09 -14.70
C ARG A 26 -1.24 13.87 -13.38
N ARG A 27 -0.39 13.45 -12.43
CA ARG A 27 -0.19 14.14 -11.14
C ARG A 27 1.13 14.90 -11.18
N GLU A 28 1.06 16.21 -11.05
CA GLU A 28 2.19 16.99 -10.56
C GLU A 28 2.26 16.79 -9.04
N GLU A 29 3.20 15.96 -8.60
CA GLU A 29 3.41 15.68 -7.18
C GLU A 29 4.89 15.73 -6.84
N ALA A 30 5.22 16.22 -5.64
CA ALA A 30 6.57 16.18 -5.12
C ALA A 30 7.10 14.74 -5.02
N THR A 31 8.36 14.53 -5.45
CA THR A 31 8.99 13.20 -5.53
C THR A 31 8.93 12.41 -4.22
N HIS A 32 9.03 13.08 -3.07
CA HIS A 32 8.98 12.43 -1.77
C HIS A 32 7.61 11.83 -1.45
N LEU A 33 6.51 12.46 -1.87
CA LEU A 33 5.15 11.93 -1.71
C LEU A 33 4.92 10.71 -2.62
N ALA A 34 5.43 10.77 -3.85
CA ALA A 34 5.38 9.63 -4.77
C ALA A 34 6.15 8.42 -4.22
N THR A 35 7.32 8.66 -3.62
CA THR A 35 8.12 7.63 -2.94
C THR A 35 7.38 7.08 -1.71
N GLY A 36 6.77 7.96 -0.89
CA GLY A 36 5.99 7.56 0.29
C GLY A 36 4.85 6.59 -0.07
N ARG A 37 3.99 6.98 -1.03
CA ARG A 37 2.88 6.12 -1.50
C ARG A 37 3.35 4.78 -2.05
N ARG A 38 4.51 4.75 -2.70
CA ARG A 38 5.11 3.51 -3.20
C ARG A 38 5.55 2.61 -2.05
N GLY A 39 6.18 3.19 -1.02
CA GLY A 39 6.59 2.50 0.19
C GLY A 39 5.41 1.91 0.96
N GLU A 40 4.37 2.70 1.21
CA GLU A 40 3.14 2.25 1.88
C GLU A 40 2.49 1.06 1.16
N ARG A 41 2.41 1.12 -0.18
CA ARG A 41 1.88 0.02 -1.00
C ARG A 41 2.74 -1.22 -0.92
N ALA A 42 4.06 -1.09 -1.01
CA ALA A 42 4.97 -2.21 -0.86
C ALA A 42 4.83 -2.88 0.51
N ALA A 43 4.70 -2.08 1.57
CA ALA A 43 4.45 -2.55 2.93
C ALA A 43 3.12 -3.32 3.03
N TYR A 44 2.04 -2.80 2.43
CA TYR A 44 0.74 -3.48 2.38
C TYR A 44 0.87 -4.89 1.80
N PHE A 45 1.46 -5.03 0.60
CA PHE A 45 1.58 -6.34 -0.04
C PHE A 45 2.56 -7.27 0.66
N TYR A 46 3.61 -6.74 1.26
CA TYR A 46 4.52 -7.50 2.11
C TYR A 46 3.79 -8.11 3.31
N LEU A 47 3.03 -7.30 4.06
CA LEU A 47 2.26 -7.76 5.21
C LEU A 47 1.20 -8.79 4.82
N ARG A 48 0.48 -8.56 3.70
CA ARG A 48 -0.49 -9.53 3.17
C ARG A 48 0.15 -10.87 2.82
N ARG A 49 1.34 -10.87 2.21
CA ARG A 49 2.10 -12.11 1.93
C ARG A 49 2.57 -12.83 3.19
N ARG A 50 2.79 -12.09 4.29
CA ARG A 50 3.15 -12.63 5.61
C ARG A 50 1.95 -13.16 6.40
N GLY A 51 0.74 -13.08 5.86
CA GLY A 51 -0.48 -13.57 6.51
C GLY A 51 -1.19 -12.55 7.40
N PHE A 52 -0.71 -11.31 7.45
CA PHE A 52 -1.36 -10.26 8.24
C PHE A 52 -2.68 -9.80 7.61
N VAL A 53 -3.63 -9.46 8.47
CA VAL A 53 -4.85 -8.77 8.10
C VAL A 53 -4.64 -7.27 8.31
N ILE A 54 -4.76 -6.50 7.23
CA ILE A 54 -4.70 -5.03 7.32
C ILE A 54 -6.06 -4.53 7.79
N VAL A 55 -6.08 -3.82 8.91
CA VAL A 55 -7.32 -3.39 9.59
C VAL A 55 -7.58 -1.88 9.49
N ALA A 56 -6.54 -1.10 9.21
CA ALA A 56 -6.67 0.32 8.90
C ALA A 56 -5.55 0.78 7.97
N ARG A 57 -5.81 1.86 7.22
CA ARG A 57 -4.81 2.57 6.43
C ARG A 57 -5.00 4.08 6.56
N GLY A 58 -3.89 4.84 6.54
CA GLY A 58 -3.93 6.30 6.65
C GLY A 58 -4.66 6.77 7.90
N TRP A 59 -4.43 6.10 9.02
CA TRP A 59 -5.07 6.42 10.29
C TRP A 59 -4.43 7.67 10.87
N ARG A 60 -5.26 8.67 11.19
CA ARG A 60 -4.82 9.96 11.70
C ARG A 60 -5.57 10.30 12.97
N LEU A 61 -4.88 10.81 13.97
CA LEU A 61 -5.53 11.30 15.18
C LEU A 61 -5.87 12.79 14.99
N GLY A 62 -7.15 13.14 15.10
CA GLY A 62 -7.59 14.54 14.91
C GLY A 62 -7.13 15.51 16.00
N MET A 63 -6.73 14.99 17.16
CA MET A 63 -6.46 15.79 18.37
C MET A 63 -4.97 15.88 18.75
N VAL A 64 -4.13 15.00 18.20
CA VAL A 64 -2.67 14.96 18.48
C VAL A 64 -1.93 14.74 17.18
N ARG A 65 -0.73 15.33 17.05
CA ARG A 65 0.14 15.08 15.89
C ARG A 65 0.56 13.61 15.86
N GLY A 66 0.12 12.89 14.85
CA GLY A 66 0.52 11.50 14.60
C GLY A 66 -0.32 10.87 13.50
N ASP A 67 0.36 10.23 12.56
CA ASP A 67 -0.23 9.49 11.45
C ASP A 67 0.35 8.07 11.43
N LEU A 68 -0.49 7.07 11.15
CA LEU A 68 -0.10 5.68 10.95
C LEU A 68 -0.56 5.23 9.57
N ASP A 69 0.38 4.79 8.73
CA ASP A 69 0.06 4.43 7.35
C ASP A 69 -0.71 3.11 7.26
N LEU A 70 -0.35 2.11 8.08
CA LEU A 70 -0.96 0.78 8.10
C LEU A 70 -1.05 0.24 9.54
N ILE A 71 -2.16 -0.42 9.85
CA ILE A 71 -2.35 -1.18 11.11
C ILE A 71 -2.73 -2.61 10.72
N ALA A 72 -2.09 -3.62 11.34
CA ALA A 72 -2.28 -5.02 11.01
C ALA A 72 -2.05 -5.97 12.20
N TRP A 73 -2.70 -7.14 12.18
CA TRP A 73 -2.48 -8.28 13.09
C TRP A 73 -2.51 -9.61 12.36
#